data_AF-A0A2V9ST40-F1
#
_entry.id   AF-A0A2V9ST40-F1
#
_cell.length_a   1.000
_cell.length_b   1.000
_cell.length_c   1.000
_cell.angle_alpha   90.00
_cell.angle_beta   90.00
_cell.angle_gamma   90.00
#
_symmetry.space_group_name_H-M   'P 1'
#
loop_
_entity.id
_entity.type
_entity.pdbx_description
1 polymer ?
#
loop_
_entity_poly.entity_id
_entity_poly.type
_entity_poly.pdbx_seq_one_letter_code
_entity_poly.pdbx_strand_id
1 'polypeptide(L)'
;MKGLFLALAIVVGVAAASVFQGNRSPNVTGAQDNVKQITDGAFRDGLYLGRLASERGFQPTIATARWVTAEDRASFTAGYQRGYNESLASRTAPAARIGHVE
;
A
#
# COMPACT_ATOMS: atom_id res chain seq x y z
N MET A 1 3.97 -38.98 -27.29
CA MET A 1 4.74 -37.74 -27.09
C MET A 1 4.26 -36.70 -28.10
N LYS A 2 3.28 -35.89 -27.71
CA LYS A 2 2.80 -34.74 -28.49
C LYS A 2 2.60 -33.63 -27.47
N GLY A 3 3.50 -32.66 -27.51
CA GLY A 3 3.58 -31.57 -26.56
C GLY A 3 2.32 -30.72 -26.61
N LEU A 4 1.80 -30.42 -25.44
CA LEU A 4 0.88 -29.31 -25.23
C LEU A 4 1.27 -28.65 -23.91
N PHE A 5 2.45 -28.03 -23.90
CA PHE A 5 2.82 -27.07 -22.86
C PHE A 5 1.97 -25.82 -23.10
N LEU A 6 0.78 -25.77 -22.50
CA LEU A 6 0.01 -24.53 -22.45
C LEU A 6 0.64 -23.65 -21.36
N ALA A 7 1.67 -22.90 -21.76
CA ALA A 7 2.26 -21.85 -20.95
C ALA A 7 1.22 -20.74 -20.78
N LEU A 8 0.60 -20.67 -19.61
CA LEU A 8 -0.28 -19.56 -19.26
C LEU A 8 0.60 -18.32 -19.04
N ALA A 9 0.57 -17.42 -20.02
CA ALA A 9 1.39 -16.22 -20.07
C ALA A 9 1.16 -15.33 -18.84
N ILE A 10 2.22 -15.17 -18.03
CA ILE A 10 2.28 -14.17 -16.96
C ILE A 10 2.47 -12.82 -17.64
N VAL A 11 1.39 -12.04 -17.77
CA VAL A 11 1.47 -10.64 -18.21
C VAL A 11 2.05 -9.82 -17.06
N VAL A 12 3.35 -9.58 -17.11
CA VAL A 12 4.04 -8.59 -16.27
C VAL A 12 3.79 -7.21 -16.88
N GLY A 13 2.77 -6.52 -16.38
CA GLY A 13 2.52 -5.12 -16.71
C GLY A 13 3.38 -4.21 -15.83
N VAL A 14 4.53 -3.78 -16.34
CA VAL A 14 5.34 -2.70 -15.76
C VAL A 14 4.71 -1.35 -16.14
N ALA A 15 4.48 -0.49 -15.14
CA ALA A 15 4.69 0.97 -15.14
C ALA A 15 3.58 1.74 -14.40
N ALA A 16 3.97 2.48 -13.36
CA ALA A 16 3.79 3.94 -13.28
C ALA A 16 4.57 4.47 -12.07
N ALA A 17 5.73 5.09 -12.33
CA ALA A 17 6.43 5.89 -11.34
C ALA A 17 5.68 7.22 -11.19
N SER A 18 4.84 7.34 -10.16
CA SER A 18 4.23 8.61 -9.80
C SER A 18 5.11 9.29 -8.76
N VAL A 19 6.00 10.17 -9.23
CA VAL A 19 6.69 11.14 -8.38
C VAL A 19 5.64 12.12 -7.85
N PHE A 20 5.33 12.07 -6.55
CA PHE A 20 4.46 13.07 -5.93
C PHE A 20 5.19 13.83 -4.83
N GLN A 21 5.30 15.13 -5.08
CA GLN A 21 5.86 16.17 -4.23
C GLN A 21 5.05 16.27 -2.93
N GLY A 22 5.71 16.11 -1.78
CA GLY A 22 5.07 16.17 -0.47
C GLY A 22 4.80 17.60 -0.03
N ASN A 23 3.52 17.99 0.00
CA ASN A 23 3.05 19.14 0.79
C ASN A 23 2.30 18.60 2.01
N ARG A 24 3.02 18.41 3.12
CA ARG A 24 2.41 18.07 4.42
C ARG A 24 1.92 19.36 5.08
N SER A 25 0.63 19.66 4.94
CA SER A 25 -0.06 20.62 5.80
C SER A 25 -0.82 19.85 6.88
N PRO A 26 -0.55 20.04 8.18
CA PRO A 26 -1.36 19.46 9.23
C PRO A 26 -2.56 20.37 9.46
N ASN A 27 -3.77 19.94 9.11
CA ASN A 27 -4.97 20.68 9.44
C ASN A 27 -6.05 19.73 9.98
N VAL A 28 -6.93 20.29 10.78
CA VAL A 28 -7.87 19.75 11.78
C VAL A 28 -8.95 18.80 11.18
N THR A 29 -8.82 18.40 9.92
CA THR A 29 -9.70 17.51 9.14
C THR A 29 -9.51 16.03 9.43
N GLY A 30 -8.46 15.66 10.18
CA GLY A 30 -8.05 14.26 10.38
C GLY A 30 -9.15 13.33 10.90
N ALA A 31 -10.05 13.77 11.77
CA ALA A 31 -11.11 12.89 12.30
C ALA A 31 -12.14 12.48 11.22
N GLN A 32 -12.56 13.42 10.37
CA GLN A 32 -13.50 13.15 9.27
C GLN A 32 -12.82 12.37 8.14
N ASP A 33 -11.55 12.68 7.85
CA ASP A 33 -10.75 11.94 6.87
C ASP A 33 -10.52 10.48 7.29
N ASN A 34 -10.30 10.23 8.59
CA ASN A 34 -10.22 8.87 9.13
C ASN A 34 -11.55 8.12 8.98
N VAL A 35 -12.70 8.75 9.27
CA VAL A 35 -14.02 8.11 9.09
C VAL A 35 -14.29 7.76 7.63
N LYS A 36 -13.98 8.67 6.70
CA LYS A 36 -14.10 8.42 5.25
C LYS A 36 -13.17 7.28 4.80
N GLN A 37 -11.95 7.22 5.31
CA GLN A 37 -10.99 6.15 4.99
C GLN A 37 -11.42 4.78 5.54
N ILE A 38 -12.07 4.73 6.71
CA ILE A 38 -12.58 3.49 7.32
C ILE A 38 -13.75 2.90 6.51
N THR A 39 -14.56 3.73 5.86
CA THR A 39 -15.70 3.28 5.04
C THR A 39 -15.33 3.07 3.56
N ASP A 40 -14.19 3.58 3.12
CA ASP A 40 -13.68 3.44 1.75
C ASP A 40 -13.03 2.07 1.52
N GLY A 41 -13.73 1.20 0.79
CA GLY A 41 -13.26 -0.16 0.48
C GLY A 41 -11.95 -0.18 -0.31
N ALA A 42 -11.74 0.77 -1.21
CA ALA A 42 -10.53 0.85 -2.00
C ALA A 42 -9.32 1.22 -1.12
N PHE A 43 -9.50 2.19 -0.23
CA PHE A 43 -8.48 2.56 0.75
C PHE A 43 -8.07 1.38 1.64
N ARG A 44 -9.05 0.67 2.23
CA ARG A 44 -8.78 -0.43 3.16
C ARG A 44 -8.02 -1.57 2.51
N ASP A 45 -8.42 -1.96 1.30
CA ASP A 45 -7.72 -3.04 0.62
C ASP A 45 -6.31 -2.62 0.20
N GLY A 46 -6.14 -1.35 -0.19
CA GLY A 46 -4.83 -0.75 -0.39
C GLY A 46 -3.97 -0.90 0.86
N LEU A 47 -4.47 -0.43 1.99
CA LEU A 47 -3.80 -0.48 3.29
C LEU A 47 -3.34 -1.89 3.66
N TYR A 48 -4.21 -2.89 3.45
CA TYR A 48 -3.89 -4.29 3.70
C TYR A 48 -2.80 -4.81 2.76
N LEU A 49 -2.95 -4.62 1.45
CA LEU A 49 -1.98 -5.13 0.48
C LEU A 49 -0.61 -4.44 0.59
N GLY A 50 -0.60 -3.14 0.91
CA GLY A 50 0.63 -2.40 1.17
C GLY A 50 1.40 -2.96 2.36
N ARG A 51 0.70 -3.21 3.48
CA ARG A 51 1.29 -3.85 4.66
C ARG A 51 1.80 -5.27 4.36
N LEU A 52 1.02 -6.06 3.63
CA LEU A 52 1.42 -7.42 3.26
C LEU A 52 2.67 -7.43 2.38
N ALA A 53 2.76 -6.49 1.43
CA ALA A 53 3.91 -6.38 0.55
C ALA A 53 5.19 -6.01 1.32
N SER A 54 5.11 -5.05 2.24
CA SER A 54 6.26 -4.71 3.08
C SER A 54 6.64 -5.88 3.99
N GLU A 55 5.69 -6.53 4.66
CA GLU A 55 5.94 -7.70 5.51
C GLU A 55 6.68 -8.81 4.77
N ARG A 56 6.31 -9.07 3.51
CA ARG A 56 6.95 -10.07 2.65
C ARG A 56 8.28 -9.61 2.03
N GLY A 57 8.67 -8.35 2.22
CA GLY A 57 9.88 -7.77 1.64
C GLY A 57 9.78 -7.54 0.12
N PHE A 58 8.56 -7.47 -0.42
CA PHE A 58 8.35 -7.16 -1.83
C PHE A 58 8.57 -5.69 -2.11
N GLN A 59 9.04 -5.39 -3.32
CA GLN A 59 9.06 -4.01 -3.80
C GLN A 59 7.63 -3.46 -3.94
N PRO A 60 7.41 -2.15 -3.69
CA PRO A 60 6.09 -1.54 -3.83
C PRO A 60 5.51 -1.76 -5.23
N THR A 61 4.40 -2.48 -5.34
CA THR A 61 3.70 -2.73 -6.60
C THR A 61 2.21 -2.44 -6.41
N ILE A 62 1.74 -1.33 -6.99
CA ILE A 62 0.37 -0.84 -6.78
C ILE A 62 -0.52 -1.31 -7.93
N ALA A 63 -1.32 -2.35 -7.70
CA ALA A 63 -2.24 -2.92 -8.70
C ALA A 63 -3.61 -2.22 -8.70
N THR A 64 -3.73 -1.13 -9.46
CA THR A 64 -4.97 -0.32 -9.54
C THR A 64 -5.99 -0.81 -10.57
N ALA A 65 -5.65 -1.79 -11.43
CA ALA A 65 -6.49 -2.21 -12.56
C ALA A 65 -7.89 -2.73 -12.17
N ARG A 66 -8.07 -3.21 -10.94
CA ARG A 66 -9.40 -3.65 -10.45
C ARG A 66 -10.36 -2.50 -10.13
N TRP A 67 -9.84 -1.28 -9.98
CA TRP A 67 -10.61 -0.09 -9.57
C TRP A 67 -11.00 0.73 -10.80
N VAL A 68 -12.31 0.86 -11.02
CA VAL A 68 -12.89 1.43 -12.24
C VAL A 68 -12.81 2.95 -12.25
N THR A 69 -13.15 3.60 -11.13
CA THR A 69 -13.15 5.05 -11.00
C THR A 69 -11.74 5.58 -10.72
N ALA A 70 -11.50 6.85 -11.06
CA ALA A 70 -10.21 7.48 -10.76
C ALA A 70 -10.04 7.67 -9.24
N GLU A 71 -11.14 7.93 -8.55
CA GLU A 71 -11.24 8.12 -7.10
C GLU A 71 -10.86 6.83 -6.36
N ASP A 72 -11.40 5.67 -6.76
CA ASP A 72 -11.07 4.38 -6.16
C ASP A 72 -9.59 4.02 -6.40
N ARG A 73 -9.07 4.29 -7.61
CA ARG A 73 -7.65 4.07 -7.92
C ARG A 73 -6.74 4.93 -7.04
N ALA A 74 -7.08 6.20 -6.85
CA ALA A 74 -6.34 7.12 -5.99
C ALA A 74 -6.42 6.68 -4.52
N SER A 75 -7.61 6.30 -4.06
CA SER A 75 -7.84 5.86 -2.68
C SER A 75 -7.09 4.57 -2.35
N PHE A 76 -7.13 3.59 -3.25
CA PHE A 76 -6.33 2.38 -3.15
C PHE A 76 -4.83 2.66 -3.10
N THR A 77 -4.34 3.56 -3.96
CA THR A 77 -2.93 3.95 -4.00
C THR A 77 -2.49 4.58 -2.67
N ALA A 78 -3.31 5.50 -2.13
CA ALA A 78 -3.04 6.14 -0.84
C ALA A 78 -3.02 5.12 0.31
N GLY A 79 -3.99 4.20 0.34
CA GLY A 79 -4.04 3.11 1.31
C GLY A 79 -2.78 2.24 1.23
N TYR A 80 -2.42 1.78 0.04
CA TYR A 80 -1.24 0.94 -0.20
C TYR A 80 0.04 1.58 0.30
N GLN A 81 0.27 2.84 -0.06
CA GLN A 81 1.47 3.56 0.36
C GLN A 81 1.53 3.73 1.86
N ARG A 82 0.40 4.09 2.50
CA ARG A 82 0.32 4.21 3.96
C ARG A 82 0.68 2.89 4.65
N GLY A 83 0.05 1.78 4.23
CA GLY A 83 0.27 0.47 4.84
C GLY A 83 1.71 -0.03 4.68
N TYR A 84 2.28 0.17 3.49
CA TYR A 84 3.65 -0.22 3.17
C TYR A 84 4.67 0.57 4.02
N ASN A 85 4.50 1.89 4.11
CA ASN A 85 5.41 2.77 4.85
C ASN A 85 5.31 2.57 6.38
N GLU A 86 4.10 2.43 6.92
CA GLU A 86 3.89 2.19 8.35
C GLU A 86 4.51 0.85 8.79
N SER A 87 4.34 -0.20 7.99
CA SER A 87 4.92 -1.51 8.27
C SER A 87 6.45 -1.51 8.09
N LEU A 88 6.99 -0.80 7.10
CA LEU A 88 8.43 -0.56 7.00
C LEU A 88 8.98 0.17 8.22
N ALA A 89 8.39 1.28 8.61
CA ALA A 89 8.80 2.06 9.78
C ALA A 89 8.77 1.20 11.06
N SER A 90 7.74 0.35 11.21
CA SER A 90 7.62 -0.57 12.35
C SER A 90 8.73 -1.63 12.40
N ARG A 91 9.28 -2.04 11.24
CA ARG A 91 10.41 -2.99 11.17
C ARG A 91 11.77 -2.32 11.37
N THR A 92 11.92 -1.09 10.91
CA THR A 92 13.18 -0.35 11.03
C THR A 92 13.32 0.34 12.39
N ALA A 93 12.21 0.53 13.12
CA ALA A 93 12.24 1.04 14.47
C ALA A 93 13.08 0.10 15.36
N PRO A 94 14.21 0.57 15.93
CA PRO A 94 14.98 -0.24 16.86
C PRO A 94 14.09 -0.60 18.06
N ALA A 95 14.35 -1.75 18.70
CA ALA A 95 13.69 -2.22 19.91
C ALA A 95 14.01 -1.34 21.14
N ALA A 96 13.98 -0.02 21.00
CA ALA A 96 14.18 0.97 22.05
C ALA A 96 12.90 1.08 22.89
N ARG A 97 12.61 0.04 23.67
CA ARG A 97 11.61 0.05 24.77
C ARG A 97 11.75 -1.13 25.74
N ILE A 98 12.95 -1.70 25.87
CA ILE A 98 13.29 -2.60 26.98
C ILE A 98 14.53 -2.06 27.69
N GLY A 99 14.35 -0.91 28.32
CA GLY A 99 15.26 -0.34 29.30
C GLY A 99 14.40 0.14 30.47
N HIS A 100 13.81 -0.81 31.20
CA HIS A 100 13.18 -0.52 32.48
C HIS A 100 14.29 -0.56 33.54
N VAL A 101 14.39 0.56 34.25
CA VAL A 101 15.42 0.99 35.19
C VAL A 101 15.49 0.01 36.38
N GLU A 102 16.71 -0.38 36.78
CA GLU A 102 17.00 -0.94 38.12
C GLU A 102 17.17 0.18 39.14
#